data_AF-A0A6A7MWN5-F1
#
_entry.id   AF-A0A6A7MWN5-F1
#
_cell.length_a   1.000
_cell.length_b   1.000
_cell.length_c   1.000
_cell.angle_alpha   90.00
_cell.angle_beta   90.00
_cell.angle_gamma   90.00
#
_symmetry.space_group_name_H-M   'P 1'
#
loop_
_entity.id
_entity.type
_entity.pdbx_description
1 polymer ?
#
loop_
_entity_poly.entity_id
_entity_poly.type
_entity_poly.pdbx_seq_one_letter_code
_entity_poly.pdbx_strand_id
1 'polypeptide(L)'
;MTAKRLLLLLSVVVAAMGVWRGVDLLTRPPEQLVPAFSAQPDKRMAAAAAAAGHVPAAAPLPAGTSIEDQVRDAAGDPEKSFAAFQKIQQCLTLESDKEIVDNQEVKVTKEADGMQIQLLQHKADEPTLRLLRQSCAGLTGRTRMDRFQLLSYAVDHYVDGSLSVYILAGPNGDREALANGQNDPAVAEWRSDALKRLEERVALGYADALLFSPLGHHELGKTQTSAELYAEHLAVNKVIGPINGNDTIYPQALLDGWAKDLNGQQKSDADAQANRIFLAWKQRQPISR
;
A
#
# COMPACT_ATOMS: atom_id res chain seq x y z
N MET A 1 -25.58 47.96 18.83
CA MET A 1 -24.71 46.96 19.46
C MET A 1 -25.58 45.75 19.77
N THR A 2 -25.58 44.77 18.87
CA THR A 2 -26.63 43.75 18.80
C THR A 2 -26.02 42.41 18.43
N ALA A 3 -26.63 41.36 19.00
CA ALA A 3 -26.23 39.96 19.16
C ALA A 3 -25.62 39.18 17.97
N LYS A 4 -25.36 39.81 16.83
CA LYS A 4 -24.75 39.18 15.64
C LYS A 4 -23.24 38.91 15.75
N ARG A 5 -22.52 39.58 16.67
CA ARG A 5 -21.07 39.35 16.85
C ARG A 5 -20.73 38.22 17.82
N LEU A 6 -21.68 37.77 18.67
CA LEU A 6 -21.44 36.67 19.61
C LEU A 6 -21.67 35.29 18.98
N LEU A 7 -22.50 35.20 17.94
CA LEU A 7 -22.75 33.95 17.20
C LEU A 7 -21.62 33.57 16.23
N LEU A 8 -20.81 34.54 15.79
CA LEU A 8 -19.67 34.30 14.89
C LEU A 8 -18.42 33.79 15.61
N LEU A 9 -18.31 33.97 16.93
CA LEU A 9 -17.20 33.43 17.72
C LEU A 9 -17.48 32.02 18.26
N LEU A 10 -18.75 31.61 18.36
CA LEU A 10 -19.13 30.25 18.74
C LEU A 10 -19.11 29.26 17.57
N SER A 11 -19.19 29.71 16.31
CA SER A 11 -19.05 28.84 15.14
C SER A 11 -17.61 28.47 14.81
N VAL A 12 -16.63 29.26 15.27
CA VAL A 12 -15.20 28.98 15.04
C VAL A 12 -14.66 27.95 16.04
N VAL A 13 -15.24 27.85 17.25
CA VAL A 13 -14.80 26.88 18.28
C VAL A 13 -15.39 25.48 18.04
N VAL A 14 -16.55 25.35 17.40
CA VAL A 14 -17.12 24.04 17.03
C VAL A 14 -16.46 23.46 15.76
N ALA A 15 -15.90 24.30 14.88
CA ALA A 15 -15.10 23.84 13.75
C ALA A 15 -13.71 23.32 14.16
N ALA A 16 -13.20 23.68 15.33
CA ALA A 16 -11.90 23.24 15.83
C ALA A 16 -11.92 21.88 16.55
N MET A 17 -13.09 21.36 16.94
CA MET A 17 -13.21 20.00 17.52
C MET A 17 -13.52 18.90 16.49
N GLY A 18 -13.82 19.26 15.24
CA GLY A 18 -14.05 18.30 14.14
C GLY A 18 -12.77 17.72 13.51
N VAL A 19 -11.61 18.31 13.81
CA VAL A 19 -10.31 17.94 13.20
C VAL A 19 -9.69 16.67 13.81
N TRP A 20 -10.20 16.19 14.95
CA TRP A 20 -9.66 15.01 15.64
C TRP A 20 -10.39 13.69 15.32
N ARG A 21 -11.32 13.67 14.36
CA ARG A 21 -11.91 12.43 13.80
C ARG A 21 -11.29 12.00 12.46
N GLY A 22 -10.22 12.67 12.00
CA GLY A 22 -9.57 12.40 10.71
C GLY A 22 -8.71 11.14 10.64
N VAL A 23 -8.50 10.43 11.75
CA VAL A 23 -7.76 9.14 11.76
C VAL A 23 -8.64 7.98 11.25
N ASP A 24 -9.98 8.14 11.25
CA ASP A 24 -10.94 7.18 10.71
C ASP A 24 -11.07 7.21 9.18
N LEU A 25 -10.39 8.14 8.49
CA LEU A 25 -10.50 8.28 7.03
C LEU A 25 -9.43 7.49 6.25
N LEU A 26 -8.48 6.85 6.93
CA LEU A 26 -7.41 6.07 6.29
C LEU A 26 -7.84 4.64 5.90
N THR A 27 -9.12 4.30 6.05
CA THR A 27 -9.70 3.01 5.65
C THR A 27 -10.93 3.11 4.74
N ARG A 28 -11.32 4.33 4.32
CA ARG A 28 -12.29 4.50 3.23
C ARG A 28 -11.56 4.79 1.91
N PRO A 29 -11.78 3.99 0.84
CA PRO A 29 -11.46 4.47 -0.49
C PRO A 29 -12.32 5.72 -0.79
N PRO A 30 -11.81 6.69 -1.56
CA PRO A 30 -12.62 7.82 -2.00
C PRO A 30 -13.86 7.30 -2.75
N GLU A 31 -15.03 7.87 -2.45
CA GLU A 31 -16.20 7.76 -3.33
C GLU A 31 -15.86 8.44 -4.65
N GLN A 32 -15.34 7.67 -5.59
CA GLN A 32 -15.36 7.96 -7.01
C GLN A 32 -15.88 6.73 -7.75
N LEU A 33 -16.89 6.98 -8.57
CA LEU A 33 -17.67 6.04 -9.38
C LEU A 33 -16.79 4.98 -10.07
N VAL A 34 -16.71 3.79 -9.49
CA VAL A 34 -16.27 2.59 -10.20
C VAL A 34 -17.49 2.04 -10.96
N PRO A 35 -17.47 1.94 -12.30
CA PRO A 35 -18.55 1.24 -13.00
C PRO A 35 -18.58 -0.22 -12.54
N ALA A 36 -19.77 -0.70 -12.16
CA ALA A 36 -19.99 -2.05 -11.66
C ALA A 36 -19.60 -3.10 -12.73
N PHE A 37 -18.51 -3.82 -12.50
CA PHE A 37 -18.12 -4.96 -13.33
C PHE A 37 -18.83 -6.22 -12.84
N SER A 38 -19.69 -6.79 -13.69
CA SER A 38 -20.30 -8.10 -13.50
C SER A 38 -19.49 -9.14 -14.28
N ALA A 39 -18.66 -9.93 -13.61
CA ALA A 39 -18.16 -11.19 -14.14
C ALA A 39 -18.98 -12.33 -13.52
N GLN A 40 -19.56 -13.19 -14.35
CA GLN A 40 -20.28 -14.37 -13.86
C GLN A 40 -19.28 -15.38 -13.31
N PRO A 41 -19.47 -15.92 -12.09
CA PRO A 41 -18.59 -16.96 -11.56
C PRO A 41 -18.87 -18.29 -12.26
N ASP A 42 -17.84 -18.83 -12.90
CA ASP A 42 -17.87 -20.15 -13.50
C ASP A 42 -17.89 -21.22 -12.40
N LYS A 43 -18.74 -22.24 -12.55
CA LYS A 43 -19.03 -23.26 -11.52
C LYS A 43 -17.82 -24.15 -11.12
N ARG A 44 -16.64 -23.92 -11.71
CA ARG A 44 -15.40 -24.64 -11.41
C ARG A 44 -14.60 -24.04 -10.25
N MET A 45 -14.88 -22.81 -9.80
CA MET A 45 -14.19 -22.18 -8.67
C MET A 45 -14.66 -22.66 -7.29
N ALA A 46 -15.85 -23.26 -7.18
CA ALA A 46 -16.36 -23.76 -5.89
C ALA A 46 -15.61 -25.00 -5.37
N ALA A 47 -14.94 -25.77 -6.24
CA ALA A 47 -14.19 -26.96 -5.85
C ALA A 47 -12.72 -26.66 -5.48
N ALA A 48 -12.13 -25.59 -6.01
CA ALA A 48 -10.76 -25.18 -5.67
C ALA A 48 -10.69 -24.43 -4.32
N ALA A 49 -11.75 -23.70 -3.94
CA ALA A 49 -11.82 -23.02 -2.65
C ALA A 49 -12.01 -23.97 -1.45
N ALA A 50 -12.50 -25.20 -1.69
CA ALA A 50 -12.73 -26.20 -0.63
C ALA A 50 -11.48 -27.03 -0.26
N ALA A 51 -10.39 -26.92 -1.02
CA ALA A 51 -9.14 -27.67 -0.79
C ALA A 51 -8.01 -26.84 -0.14
N ALA A 52 -8.21 -25.52 0.06
CA ALA A 52 -7.24 -24.62 0.69
C ALA A 52 -7.59 -24.26 2.15
N GLY A 53 -8.64 -24.86 2.71
CA GLY A 53 -9.09 -24.59 4.08
C GLY A 53 -8.58 -25.64 5.04
N HIS A 54 -7.37 -25.46 5.59
CA HIS A 54 -6.94 -25.88 6.93
C HIS A 54 -5.68 -25.06 7.27
N VAL A 55 -5.86 -23.83 7.76
CA VAL A 55 -4.81 -23.16 8.52
C VAL A 55 -4.71 -23.91 9.85
N PRO A 56 -3.58 -24.58 10.16
CA PRO A 56 -3.45 -25.26 11.43
C PRO A 56 -3.58 -24.25 12.57
N ALA A 57 -4.35 -24.61 13.61
CA ALA A 57 -4.46 -23.83 14.83
C ALA A 57 -3.05 -23.48 15.33
N ALA A 58 -2.83 -22.18 15.59
CA ALA A 58 -1.55 -21.64 15.97
C ALA A 58 -0.97 -22.41 17.18
N ALA A 59 0.21 -23.00 16.97
CA ALA A 59 1.02 -23.51 18.06
C ALA A 59 1.29 -22.37 19.07
N PRO A 60 1.45 -22.66 20.37
CA PRO A 60 1.76 -21.65 21.36
C PRO A 60 3.00 -20.85 20.91
N LEU A 61 2.81 -19.54 20.76
CA LEU A 61 3.82 -18.62 20.26
C LEU A 61 5.09 -18.72 21.15
N PRO A 62 6.27 -18.97 20.58
CA PRO A 62 7.52 -18.92 21.33
C PRO A 62 7.67 -17.53 21.97
N ALA A 63 8.36 -17.45 23.10
CA ALA A 63 8.71 -16.19 23.74
C ALA A 63 9.26 -15.24 22.67
N GLY A 64 8.53 -14.14 22.41
CA GLY A 64 8.81 -13.27 21.27
C GLY A 64 10.23 -12.73 21.37
N THR A 65 11.01 -12.87 20.31
CA THR A 65 12.32 -12.21 20.18
C THR A 65 12.15 -10.71 20.42
N SER A 66 13.07 -10.12 21.20
CA SER A 66 13.00 -8.68 21.47
C SER A 66 13.16 -7.89 20.17
N ILE A 67 12.52 -6.72 20.07
CA ILE A 67 12.66 -5.87 18.89
C ILE A 67 14.11 -5.45 18.61
N GLU A 68 14.91 -5.26 19.67
CA GLU A 68 16.32 -4.89 19.56
C GLU A 68 17.17 -6.04 19.00
N ASP A 69 16.84 -7.28 19.34
CA ASP A 69 17.49 -8.45 18.74
C ASP A 69 17.09 -8.60 17.27
N GLN A 70 15.82 -8.36 16.92
CA GLN A 70 15.38 -8.37 15.51
C GLN A 70 16.10 -7.30 14.67
N VAL A 71 16.30 -6.10 15.21
CA VAL A 71 17.05 -5.02 14.55
C VAL A 71 18.52 -5.40 14.38
N ARG A 72 19.12 -6.06 15.39
CA ARG A 72 20.50 -6.55 15.29
C ARG A 72 20.64 -7.66 14.24
N ASP A 73 19.70 -8.59 14.23
CA ASP A 73 19.67 -9.73 13.29
C ASP A 73 19.36 -9.31 11.85
N ALA A 74 18.78 -8.11 11.67
CA ALA A 74 18.53 -7.50 10.36
C ALA A 74 19.77 -6.88 9.70
N ALA A 75 20.90 -6.80 10.41
CA ALA A 75 22.11 -6.17 9.88
C ALA A 75 22.60 -6.86 8.58
N GLY A 76 22.55 -6.12 7.47
CA GLY A 76 22.97 -6.60 6.16
C GLY A 76 21.97 -7.52 5.44
N ASP A 77 20.75 -7.66 5.98
CA ASP A 77 19.68 -8.50 5.43
C ASP A 77 18.47 -7.60 5.13
N PRO A 78 18.15 -7.32 3.86
CA PRO A 78 17.16 -6.31 3.51
C PRO A 78 15.73 -6.77 3.84
N GLU A 79 15.40 -8.05 3.71
CA GLU A 79 14.10 -8.61 4.08
C GLU A 79 13.87 -8.52 5.60
N LYS A 80 14.87 -8.88 6.40
CA LYS A 80 14.79 -8.70 7.86
C LYS A 80 14.76 -7.23 8.26
N SER A 81 15.46 -6.36 7.52
CA SER A 81 15.39 -4.92 7.77
C SER A 81 13.97 -4.39 7.57
N PHE A 82 13.28 -4.83 6.51
CA PHE A 82 11.88 -4.48 6.30
C PHE A 82 10.95 -5.06 7.38
N ALA A 83 11.15 -6.32 7.76
CA ALA A 83 10.37 -6.95 8.82
C ALA A 83 10.56 -6.26 10.18
N ALA A 84 11.81 -5.89 10.52
CA ALA A 84 12.13 -5.13 11.73
C ALA A 84 11.49 -3.74 11.71
N PHE A 85 11.51 -3.03 10.56
CA PHE A 85 10.78 -1.77 10.41
C PHE A 85 9.28 -1.95 10.68
N GLN A 86 8.64 -2.94 10.06
CA GLN A 86 7.21 -3.21 10.25
C GLN A 86 6.89 -3.50 11.72
N LYS A 87 7.75 -4.28 12.39
CA LYS A 87 7.58 -4.59 13.81
C LYS A 87 7.73 -3.37 14.71
N ILE A 88 8.70 -2.49 14.42
CA ILE A 88 8.83 -1.21 15.12
C ILE A 88 7.56 -0.37 14.94
N GLN A 89 7.02 -0.28 13.72
CA GLN A 89 5.77 0.45 13.47
C GLN A 89 4.59 -0.14 14.25
N GLN A 90 4.45 -1.46 14.28
CA GLN A 90 3.43 -2.12 15.13
C GLN A 90 3.58 -1.75 16.61
N CYS A 91 4.81 -1.69 17.12
CA CYS A 91 5.06 -1.23 18.50
C CYS A 91 4.65 0.22 18.72
N LEU A 92 4.95 1.12 17.77
CA LEU A 92 4.57 2.53 17.85
C LEU A 92 3.03 2.72 17.81
N THR A 93 2.34 1.99 16.93
CA THR A 93 0.87 1.98 16.89
C THR A 93 0.30 1.47 18.21
N LEU A 94 0.83 0.37 18.77
CA LEU A 94 0.37 -0.15 20.05
C LEU A 94 0.59 0.85 21.19
N GLU A 95 1.70 1.59 21.18
CA GLU A 95 1.97 2.62 22.18
C GLU A 95 1.01 3.80 22.07
N SER A 96 0.66 4.23 20.85
CA SER A 96 -0.28 5.32 20.59
C SER A 96 -1.73 4.91 20.91
N ASP A 97 -2.18 3.82 20.29
CA ASP A 97 -3.60 3.51 20.15
C ASP A 97 -4.06 2.46 21.17
N LYS A 98 -3.12 1.79 21.85
CA LYS A 98 -3.34 0.69 22.81
C LYS A 98 -4.03 -0.55 22.23
N GLU A 99 -4.30 -0.54 20.93
CA GLU A 99 -4.97 -1.59 20.16
C GLU A 99 -4.20 -1.82 18.86
N ILE A 100 -4.34 -3.01 18.28
CA ILE A 100 -3.80 -3.36 16.96
C ILE A 100 -4.90 -4.07 16.18
N VAL A 101 -5.08 -3.68 14.92
CA VAL A 101 -5.87 -4.45 13.96
C VAL A 101 -4.96 -5.50 13.36
N ASP A 102 -5.22 -6.77 13.65
CA ASP A 102 -4.40 -7.90 13.19
C ASP A 102 -4.92 -8.54 11.91
N ASN A 103 -6.21 -8.34 11.61
CA ASN A 103 -6.83 -8.83 10.40
C ASN A 103 -7.92 -7.88 9.87
N GLN A 104 -8.03 -7.81 8.55
CA GLN A 104 -9.07 -7.08 7.85
C GLN A 104 -9.76 -8.03 6.86
N GLU A 105 -11.06 -8.22 7.01
CA GLU A 105 -11.86 -9.03 6.11
C GLU A 105 -12.71 -8.12 5.22
N VAL A 106 -12.58 -8.29 3.91
CA VAL A 106 -13.42 -7.60 2.93
C VAL A 106 -14.60 -8.50 2.59
N LYS A 107 -15.78 -8.16 3.11
CA LYS A 107 -17.03 -8.86 2.81
C LYS A 107 -17.76 -8.14 1.68
N VAL A 108 -17.81 -8.77 0.51
CA VAL A 108 -18.58 -8.28 -0.64
C VAL A 108 -19.94 -8.97 -0.66
N THR A 109 -21.01 -8.21 -0.47
CA THR A 109 -22.41 -8.70 -0.50
C THR A 109 -23.10 -8.14 -1.74
N LYS A 110 -23.77 -9.00 -2.52
CA LYS A 110 -24.56 -8.59 -3.68
C LYS A 110 -26.01 -8.37 -3.25
N GLU A 111 -26.49 -7.14 -3.35
CA GLU A 111 -27.88 -6.75 -3.09
C GLU A 111 -28.60 -6.46 -4.42
N ALA A 112 -29.92 -6.25 -4.38
CA ALA A 112 -30.74 -6.05 -5.59
C ALA A 112 -30.37 -4.77 -6.38
N ASP A 113 -29.73 -3.84 -5.69
CA ASP A 113 -29.43 -2.47 -6.08
C ASP A 113 -27.92 -2.21 -6.24
N GLY A 114 -27.07 -3.24 -6.06
CA GLY A 114 -25.63 -3.13 -6.30
C GLY A 114 -24.79 -4.10 -5.48
N MET A 115 -23.47 -3.84 -5.43
CA MET A 115 -22.55 -4.54 -4.53
C MET A 115 -22.27 -3.66 -3.32
N GLN A 116 -22.49 -4.19 -2.11
CA GLN A 116 -21.97 -3.60 -0.88
C GLN A 116 -20.62 -4.23 -0.54
N ILE A 117 -19.63 -3.39 -0.27
CA ILE A 117 -18.32 -3.80 0.24
C ILE A 117 -18.25 -3.37 1.71
N GLN A 118 -18.15 -4.32 2.63
CA GLN A 118 -17.94 -4.07 4.05
C GLN A 118 -16.53 -4.48 4.44
N LEU A 119 -15.82 -3.58 5.11
CA LEU A 119 -14.51 -3.87 5.70
C LEU A 119 -14.70 -4.19 7.19
N LEU A 120 -14.48 -5.44 7.57
CA LEU A 120 -14.53 -5.90 8.94
C LEU A 120 -13.12 -5.90 9.51
N GLN A 121 -12.88 -5.06 10.52
CA GLN A 121 -11.61 -5.00 11.24
C GLN A 121 -11.67 -5.90 12.46
N HIS A 122 -10.71 -6.82 12.55
CA HIS A 122 -10.51 -7.65 13.72
C HIS A 122 -9.40 -7.05 14.56
N LYS A 123 -9.70 -6.82 15.84
CA LYS A 123 -8.72 -6.35 16.81
C LYS A 123 -7.99 -7.55 17.39
N ALA A 124 -6.69 -7.40 17.59
CA ALA A 124 -5.87 -8.39 18.29
C ALA A 124 -6.42 -8.66 19.69
N ASP A 125 -6.47 -9.92 20.07
CA ASP A 125 -6.90 -10.34 21.39
C ASP A 125 -5.86 -10.00 22.48
N GLU A 126 -6.30 -9.98 23.74
CA GLU A 126 -5.43 -9.62 24.86
C GLU A 126 -4.17 -10.51 25.00
N PRO A 127 -4.22 -11.85 24.76
CA PRO A 127 -3.02 -12.67 24.67
C PRO A 127 -2.01 -12.19 23.60
N THR A 128 -2.48 -11.87 22.38
CA THR A 128 -1.64 -11.36 21.30
C THR A 128 -1.05 -10.00 21.66
N LEU A 129 -1.86 -9.09 22.20
CA LEU A 129 -1.39 -7.79 22.66
C LEU A 129 -0.34 -7.93 23.76
N ARG A 130 -0.49 -8.87 24.69
CA ARG A 130 0.51 -9.11 25.75
C ARG A 130 1.85 -9.55 25.19
N LEU A 131 1.86 -10.49 24.24
CA LEU A 131 3.09 -10.94 23.58
C LEU A 131 3.73 -9.80 22.78
N LEU A 132 2.91 -8.98 22.11
CA LEU A 132 3.39 -7.82 21.40
C LEU A 132 4.04 -6.81 22.37
N ARG A 133 3.36 -6.46 23.48
CA ARG A 133 3.91 -5.59 24.52
C ARG A 133 5.25 -6.11 25.05
N GLN A 134 5.39 -7.42 25.25
CA GLN A 134 6.66 -8.04 25.65
C GLN A 134 7.74 -7.87 24.59
N SER A 135 7.44 -8.11 23.30
CA SER A 135 8.40 -7.90 22.21
C SER A 135 8.82 -6.43 22.05
N CYS A 136 7.91 -5.50 22.37
CA CYS A 136 8.14 -4.05 22.32
C CYS A 136 8.83 -3.50 23.58
N ALA A 137 8.97 -4.29 24.66
CA ALA A 137 9.44 -3.83 25.97
C ALA A 137 10.90 -3.33 26.00
N GLY A 138 11.64 -3.43 24.90
CA GLY A 138 13.01 -2.93 24.75
C GLY A 138 13.17 -1.80 23.72
N LEU A 139 12.09 -1.28 23.13
CA LEU A 139 12.17 -0.33 22.02
C LEU A 139 12.84 0.99 22.45
N THR A 140 14.11 1.18 22.08
CA THR A 140 14.87 2.36 22.46
C THR A 140 14.51 3.59 21.61
N GLY A 141 14.76 4.79 22.14
CA GLY A 141 14.60 6.03 21.37
C GLY A 141 15.45 6.06 20.10
N ARG A 142 16.65 5.47 20.14
CA ARG A 142 17.53 5.34 18.98
C ARG A 142 16.89 4.46 17.90
N THR A 143 16.41 3.27 18.26
CA THR A 143 15.75 2.35 17.32
C THR A 143 14.51 2.98 16.67
N ARG A 144 13.76 3.81 17.40
CA ARG A 144 12.66 4.60 16.83
C ARG A 144 13.15 5.56 15.74
N MET A 145 14.25 6.28 15.98
CA MET A 145 14.80 7.23 15.00
C MET A 145 15.44 6.54 13.80
N ASP A 146 16.17 5.45 14.04
CA ASP A 146 16.90 4.71 13.00
C ASP A 146 15.98 3.84 12.12
N ARG A 147 14.69 3.68 12.47
CA ARG A 147 13.74 2.80 11.74
C ARG A 147 13.67 3.10 10.24
N PHE A 148 13.78 4.37 9.83
CA PHE A 148 13.74 4.72 8.41
C PHE A 148 15.00 4.35 7.64
N GLN A 149 16.13 4.14 8.33
CA GLN A 149 17.32 3.58 7.70
C GLN A 149 17.09 2.11 7.32
N LEU A 150 16.40 1.34 8.18
CA LEU A 150 16.00 -0.04 7.87
C LEU A 150 15.07 -0.09 6.65
N LEU A 151 14.09 0.82 6.60
CA LEU A 151 13.18 0.92 5.45
C LEU A 151 13.92 1.33 4.18
N SER A 152 14.75 2.38 4.23
CA SER A 152 15.53 2.82 3.07
C SER A 152 16.44 1.71 2.56
N TYR A 153 17.12 0.98 3.46
CA TYR A 153 17.98 -0.14 3.09
C TYR A 153 17.20 -1.24 2.35
N ALA A 154 16.00 -1.59 2.84
CA ALA A 154 15.10 -2.53 2.16
C ALA A 154 14.63 -2.00 0.79
N VAL A 155 14.38 -0.68 0.68
CA VAL A 155 14.03 -0.04 -0.59
C VAL A 155 15.18 -0.13 -1.61
N ASP A 156 16.41 0.14 -1.17
CA ASP A 156 17.60 0.11 -2.02
C ASP A 156 17.93 -1.30 -2.53
N HIS A 157 17.45 -2.33 -1.83
CA HIS A 157 17.64 -3.74 -2.19
C HIS A 157 16.38 -4.39 -2.76
N TYR A 158 15.40 -3.59 -3.17
CA TYR A 158 14.21 -4.07 -3.88
C TYR A 158 13.35 -5.08 -3.13
N VAL A 159 13.28 -4.99 -1.80
CA VAL A 159 12.35 -5.83 -1.02
C VAL A 159 10.92 -5.50 -1.42
N ASP A 160 10.11 -6.52 -1.66
CA ASP A 160 8.72 -6.37 -2.09
C ASP A 160 7.91 -5.55 -1.07
N GLY A 161 7.14 -4.57 -1.58
CA GLY A 161 6.28 -3.69 -0.78
C GLY A 161 7.01 -2.59 -0.01
N SER A 162 8.34 -2.65 0.12
CA SER A 162 9.12 -1.64 0.86
C SER A 162 8.99 -0.24 0.27
N LEU A 163 8.97 -0.12 -1.07
CA LEU A 163 8.87 1.18 -1.72
C LEU A 163 7.52 1.85 -1.49
N SER A 164 6.42 1.07 -1.55
CA SER A 164 5.08 1.60 -1.28
C SER A 164 4.98 2.11 0.16
N VAL A 165 5.54 1.36 1.11
CA VAL A 165 5.61 1.79 2.52
C VAL A 165 6.47 3.04 2.69
N TYR A 166 7.61 3.13 2.01
CA TYR A 166 8.47 4.32 2.00
C TYR A 166 7.74 5.56 1.48
N ILE A 167 7.06 5.44 0.33
CA ILE A 167 6.29 6.54 -0.27
C ILE A 167 5.17 6.98 0.66
N LEU A 168 4.40 6.05 1.21
CA LEU A 168 3.26 6.36 2.08
C LEU A 168 3.68 6.91 3.46
N ALA A 169 4.88 6.56 3.93
CA ALA A 169 5.43 7.10 5.17
C ALA A 169 5.87 8.55 5.04
N GLY A 170 6.26 8.99 3.84
CA GLY A 170 6.79 10.33 3.60
C GLY A 170 8.24 10.52 4.10
N PRO A 171 8.78 11.74 3.94
CA PRO A 171 10.16 12.04 4.31
C PRO A 171 10.40 11.82 5.80
N ASN A 172 11.36 10.95 6.14
CA ASN A 172 11.66 10.54 7.51
C ASN A 172 10.44 10.05 8.31
N GLY A 173 9.39 9.57 7.64
CA GLY A 173 8.15 9.14 8.29
C GLY A 173 7.14 10.20 8.62
N ASP A 174 7.39 11.44 8.20
CA ASP A 174 6.42 12.51 8.34
C ASP A 174 5.50 12.50 7.12
N ARG A 175 4.38 11.77 7.26
CA ARG A 175 3.36 11.75 6.21
C ARG A 175 2.69 13.11 6.05
N GLU A 176 2.58 13.90 7.11
CA GLU A 176 1.96 15.23 7.03
C GLU A 176 2.81 16.19 6.20
N ALA A 177 4.13 15.99 6.15
CA ALA A 177 5.01 16.72 5.26
C ALA A 177 4.63 16.53 3.78
N LEU A 178 4.01 15.40 3.38
CA LEU A 178 3.49 15.22 2.02
C LEU A 178 2.28 16.12 1.74
N ALA A 179 1.43 16.37 2.73
CA ALA A 179 0.27 17.23 2.55
C ALA A 179 0.65 18.72 2.63
N ASN A 180 1.46 19.07 3.63
CA ASN A 180 1.68 20.46 4.04
C ASN A 180 3.02 21.05 3.54
N GLY A 181 3.99 20.21 3.19
CA GLY A 181 5.36 20.60 2.85
C GLY A 181 5.60 20.88 1.36
N GLN A 182 4.57 21.30 0.59
CA GLN A 182 4.71 21.48 -0.87
C GLN A 182 5.83 22.45 -1.28
N ASN A 183 6.17 23.42 -0.43
CA ASN A 183 7.21 24.42 -0.67
C ASN A 183 8.52 24.12 0.07
N ASP A 184 8.63 23.01 0.80
CA ASP A 184 9.85 22.63 1.50
C ASP A 184 10.84 21.97 0.51
N PRO A 185 12.05 22.54 0.32
CA PRO A 185 13.05 21.96 -0.58
C PRO A 185 13.43 20.51 -0.24
N ALA A 186 13.45 20.14 1.04
CA ALA A 186 13.78 18.78 1.46
C ALA A 186 12.67 17.78 1.09
N VAL A 187 11.40 18.21 1.18
CA VAL A 187 10.25 17.41 0.74
C VAL A 187 10.26 17.26 -0.78
N ALA A 188 10.59 18.33 -1.52
CA ALA A 188 10.70 18.28 -2.97
C ALA A 188 11.82 17.33 -3.44
N GLU A 189 12.99 17.39 -2.81
CA GLU A 189 14.11 16.47 -3.08
C GLU A 189 13.71 15.02 -2.81
N TRP A 190 13.11 14.76 -1.64
CA TRP A 190 12.62 13.43 -1.29
C TRP A 190 11.59 12.89 -2.29
N ARG A 191 10.63 13.72 -2.74
CA ARG A 191 9.63 13.31 -3.74
C ARG A 191 10.27 12.95 -5.06
N SER A 192 11.26 13.75 -5.51
CA SER A 192 12.00 13.46 -6.74
C SER A 192 12.75 12.14 -6.65
N ASP A 193 13.39 11.84 -5.52
CA ASP A 193 14.08 10.57 -5.30
C ASP A 193 13.09 9.39 -5.25
N ALA A 194 12.00 9.52 -4.49
CA ALA A 194 10.96 8.50 -4.38
C ALA A 194 10.30 8.21 -5.73
N LEU A 195 10.05 9.25 -6.55
CA LEU A 195 9.49 9.09 -7.88
C LEU A 195 10.45 8.36 -8.82
N LYS A 196 11.73 8.71 -8.79
CA LYS A 196 12.75 8.02 -9.56
C LYS A 196 12.81 6.53 -9.21
N ARG A 197 12.78 6.18 -7.92
CA ARG A 197 12.75 4.78 -7.46
C ARG A 197 11.48 4.04 -7.93
N LEU A 198 10.33 4.70 -7.90
CA LEU A 198 9.06 4.13 -8.41
C LEU A 198 9.15 3.85 -9.92
N GLU A 199 9.55 4.83 -10.70
CA GLU A 199 9.68 4.70 -12.15
C GLU A 199 10.70 3.63 -12.53
N GLU A 200 11.82 3.55 -11.82
CA GLU A 200 12.83 2.50 -12.02
C GLU A 200 12.25 1.10 -11.74
N ARG A 201 11.57 0.91 -10.60
CA ARG A 201 10.95 -0.39 -10.27
C ARG A 201 9.85 -0.77 -11.25
N VAL A 202 9.04 0.19 -11.70
CA VAL A 202 8.03 -0.02 -12.76
C VAL A 202 8.71 -0.44 -14.06
N ALA A 203 9.77 0.26 -14.48
CA ALA A 203 10.51 -0.07 -15.70
C ALA A 203 11.16 -1.47 -15.66
N LEU A 204 11.64 -1.89 -14.49
CA LEU A 204 12.16 -3.23 -14.26
C LEU A 204 11.05 -4.29 -14.17
N GLY A 205 9.79 -3.88 -14.00
CA GLY A 205 8.61 -4.75 -13.94
C GLY A 205 8.42 -5.41 -12.58
N TYR A 206 8.78 -4.75 -11.48
CA TYR A 206 8.47 -5.23 -10.13
C TYR A 206 6.95 -5.23 -9.92
N ALA A 207 6.40 -6.37 -9.50
CA ALA A 207 4.95 -6.58 -9.44
C ALA A 207 4.27 -5.66 -8.40
N ASP A 208 4.88 -5.49 -7.23
CA ASP A 208 4.43 -4.57 -6.18
C ASP A 208 4.43 -3.11 -6.66
N ALA A 209 5.49 -2.67 -7.34
CA ALA A 209 5.60 -1.32 -7.87
C ALA A 209 4.61 -1.06 -9.01
N LEU A 210 4.40 -2.03 -9.90
CA LEU A 210 3.42 -1.95 -10.99
C LEU A 210 1.98 -1.86 -10.47
N LEU A 211 1.65 -2.61 -9.43
CA LEU A 211 0.32 -2.53 -8.81
C LEU A 211 0.12 -1.23 -8.03
N PHE A 212 1.20 -0.71 -7.44
CA PHE A 212 1.17 0.53 -6.67
C PHE A 212 1.29 1.80 -7.52
N SER A 213 1.75 1.71 -8.78
CA SER A 213 2.17 2.87 -9.56
C SER A 213 1.12 3.98 -9.70
N PRO A 214 -0.19 3.72 -9.89
CA PRO A 214 -1.17 4.81 -10.02
C PRO A 214 -1.29 5.61 -8.71
N LEU A 215 -1.30 4.91 -7.58
CA LEU A 215 -1.34 5.52 -6.26
C LEU A 215 0.00 6.21 -5.94
N GLY A 216 1.13 5.55 -6.19
CA GLY A 216 2.45 6.09 -5.93
C GLY A 216 2.72 7.40 -6.67
N HIS A 217 2.37 7.48 -7.96
CA HIS A 217 2.49 8.71 -8.73
C HIS A 217 1.62 9.84 -8.14
N HIS A 218 0.37 9.53 -7.76
CA HIS A 218 -0.53 10.48 -7.11
C HIS A 218 0.04 11.02 -5.79
N GLU A 219 0.49 10.13 -4.87
CA GLU A 219 1.07 10.52 -3.58
C GLU A 219 2.33 11.39 -3.74
N LEU A 220 3.07 11.19 -4.84
CA LEU A 220 4.27 11.95 -5.16
C LEU A 220 3.99 13.23 -5.98
N GLY A 221 2.71 13.54 -6.24
CA GLY A 221 2.29 14.73 -6.97
C GLY A 221 2.54 14.68 -8.48
N LYS A 222 2.77 13.49 -9.05
CA LYS A 222 2.87 13.30 -10.50
C LYS A 222 1.52 12.86 -11.07
N THR A 223 0.97 13.68 -11.97
CA THR A 223 -0.17 13.29 -12.79
C THR A 223 0.31 12.46 -13.97
N GLN A 224 -0.15 11.22 -14.05
CA GLN A 224 0.09 10.38 -15.22
C GLN A 224 -0.88 10.73 -16.35
N THR A 225 -0.38 10.68 -17.57
CA THR A 225 -1.18 10.78 -18.80
C THR A 225 -1.96 9.49 -19.05
N SER A 226 -3.04 9.56 -19.84
CA SER A 226 -3.80 8.37 -20.24
C SER A 226 -2.94 7.33 -20.96
N ALA A 227 -1.90 7.76 -21.69
CA ALA A 227 -0.98 6.87 -22.38
C ALA A 227 -0.06 6.12 -21.40
N GLU A 228 0.44 6.79 -20.37
CA GLU A 228 1.25 6.17 -19.31
C GLU A 228 0.43 5.15 -18.51
N LEU A 229 -0.78 5.54 -18.06
CA LEU A 229 -1.68 4.63 -17.36
C LEU A 229 -2.02 3.40 -18.22
N TYR A 230 -2.36 3.61 -19.49
CA TYR A 230 -2.65 2.51 -20.41
C TYR A 230 -1.45 1.56 -20.57
N ALA A 231 -0.23 2.09 -20.75
CA ALA A 231 0.99 1.29 -20.85
C ALA A 231 1.28 0.48 -19.57
N GLU A 232 1.16 1.11 -18.39
CA GLU A 232 1.41 0.44 -17.11
C GLU A 232 0.37 -0.64 -16.82
N HIS A 233 -0.92 -0.40 -17.07
CA HIS A 233 -1.97 -1.41 -16.87
C HIS A 233 -1.84 -2.59 -17.84
N LEU A 234 -1.41 -2.35 -19.08
CA LEU A 234 -1.03 -3.42 -20.01
C LEU A 234 0.16 -4.22 -19.46
N ALA A 235 1.17 -3.54 -18.89
CA ALA A 235 2.32 -4.20 -18.28
C ALA A 235 1.90 -5.06 -17.08
N VAL A 236 1.01 -4.56 -16.22
CA VAL A 236 0.45 -5.32 -15.09
C VAL A 236 -0.21 -6.60 -15.58
N ASN A 237 -1.07 -6.54 -16.61
CA ASN A 237 -1.69 -7.76 -17.15
C ASN A 237 -0.66 -8.76 -17.69
N LYS A 238 0.40 -8.28 -18.36
CA LYS A 238 1.46 -9.14 -18.91
C LYS A 238 2.32 -9.76 -17.81
N VAL A 239 2.60 -9.04 -16.72
CA VAL A 239 3.44 -9.51 -15.61
C VAL A 239 2.66 -10.38 -14.63
N ILE A 240 1.48 -9.94 -14.21
CA ILE A 240 0.67 -10.62 -13.20
C ILE A 240 -0.13 -11.79 -13.79
N GLY A 241 -0.49 -11.74 -15.07
CA GLY A 241 -1.14 -12.85 -15.76
C GLY A 241 -0.41 -14.18 -15.52
N PRO A 242 0.86 -14.33 -15.91
CA PRO A 242 1.64 -15.54 -15.64
C PRO A 242 1.72 -15.93 -14.15
N ILE A 243 1.73 -14.95 -13.23
CA ILE A 243 1.75 -15.21 -11.77
C ILE A 243 0.42 -15.81 -11.31
N ASN A 244 -0.70 -15.35 -11.87
CA ASN A 244 -2.05 -15.77 -11.51
C ASN A 244 -2.64 -16.81 -12.47
N GLY A 245 -1.82 -17.68 -13.09
CA GLY A 245 -2.34 -18.74 -13.97
C GLY A 245 -2.97 -18.26 -15.27
N ASN A 246 -2.54 -17.10 -15.76
CA ASN A 246 -3.03 -16.33 -16.91
C ASN A 246 -4.31 -15.51 -16.68
N ASP A 247 -4.70 -15.28 -15.42
CA ASP A 247 -5.76 -14.33 -15.09
C ASP A 247 -5.24 -12.88 -15.12
N THR A 248 -5.89 -12.04 -15.92
CA THR A 248 -5.60 -10.61 -16.01
C THR A 248 -6.25 -9.82 -14.89
N ILE A 249 -5.55 -8.86 -14.30
CA ILE A 249 -6.10 -7.97 -13.26
C ILE A 249 -7.04 -6.93 -13.86
N TYR A 250 -6.66 -6.34 -15.00
CA TYR A 250 -7.45 -5.29 -15.63
C TYR A 250 -8.22 -5.85 -16.82
N PRO A 251 -9.56 -5.86 -16.80
CA PRO A 251 -10.35 -6.37 -17.91
C PRO A 251 -10.21 -5.48 -19.14
N GLN A 252 -10.39 -6.07 -20.34
CA GLN A 252 -10.23 -5.35 -21.61
C GLN A 252 -11.08 -4.08 -21.69
N ALA A 253 -12.32 -4.11 -21.20
CA ALA A 253 -13.20 -2.94 -21.23
C ALA A 253 -12.64 -1.74 -20.43
N LEU A 254 -11.89 -1.98 -19.36
CA LEU A 254 -11.24 -0.93 -18.59
C LEU A 254 -10.03 -0.36 -19.37
N LEU A 255 -9.23 -1.25 -19.97
CA LEU A 255 -8.14 -0.88 -20.87
C LEU A 255 -8.62 -0.04 -22.07
N ASP A 256 -9.74 -0.42 -22.67
CA ASP A 256 -10.37 0.33 -23.77
C ASP A 256 -10.83 1.72 -23.32
N GLY A 257 -11.27 1.85 -22.07
CA GLY A 257 -11.63 3.13 -21.46
C GLY A 257 -10.46 4.11 -21.42
N TRP A 258 -9.28 3.67 -20.96
CA TRP A 258 -8.06 4.49 -20.96
C TRP A 258 -7.51 4.75 -22.37
N ALA A 259 -7.70 3.79 -23.28
CA ALA A 259 -7.25 3.90 -24.67
C ALA A 259 -8.18 4.74 -25.57
N LYS A 260 -9.34 5.18 -25.07
CA LYS A 260 -10.39 5.84 -25.86
C LYS A 260 -9.88 7.12 -26.53
N ASP A 261 -9.10 7.91 -25.81
CA ASP A 261 -8.60 9.21 -26.28
C ASP A 261 -7.20 9.13 -26.89
N LEU A 262 -6.65 7.92 -27.01
CA LEU A 262 -5.32 7.70 -27.60
C LEU A 262 -5.41 7.52 -29.12
N ASN A 263 -4.49 8.17 -29.84
CA ASN A 263 -4.30 7.91 -31.26
C ASN A 263 -3.53 6.58 -31.51
N GLY A 264 -3.45 6.15 -32.77
CA GLY A 264 -2.80 4.88 -33.11
C GLY A 264 -1.32 4.79 -32.71
N GLN A 265 -0.57 5.90 -32.81
CA GLN A 265 0.83 5.95 -32.41
C GLN A 265 0.97 5.80 -30.90
N GLN A 266 0.16 6.52 -30.12
CA GLN A 266 0.17 6.43 -28.65
C GLN A 266 -0.14 5.01 -28.15
N LYS A 267 -1.10 4.32 -28.78
CA LYS A 267 -1.41 2.91 -28.45
C LYS A 267 -0.23 2.00 -28.75
N SER A 268 0.38 2.14 -29.93
CA SER A 268 1.55 1.36 -30.33
C SER A 268 2.74 1.59 -29.38
N ASP A 269 2.98 2.84 -28.97
CA ASP A 269 4.07 3.18 -28.05
C ASP A 269 3.82 2.63 -26.64
N ALA A 270 2.57 2.66 -26.17
CA ALA A 270 2.16 2.07 -24.91
C ALA A 270 2.33 0.54 -24.89
N ASP A 271 1.92 -0.15 -25.97
CA ASP A 271 2.15 -1.59 -26.14
C ASP A 271 3.65 -1.92 -26.15
N ALA A 272 4.46 -1.12 -26.85
CA ALA A 272 5.91 -1.29 -26.87
C ALA A 272 6.52 -1.09 -25.48
N GLN A 273 6.07 -0.10 -24.72
CA GLN A 273 6.50 0.12 -23.33
C GLN A 273 6.09 -1.03 -22.42
N ALA A 274 4.84 -1.50 -22.49
CA ALA A 274 4.36 -2.64 -21.71
C ALA A 274 5.17 -3.91 -22.00
N ASN A 275 5.51 -4.14 -23.28
CA ASN A 275 6.38 -5.26 -23.67
C ASN A 275 7.81 -5.11 -23.14
N ARG A 276 8.39 -3.90 -23.13
CA ARG A 276 9.71 -3.65 -22.53
C ARG A 276 9.71 -4.00 -21.04
N ILE A 277 8.71 -3.53 -20.29
CA ILE A 277 8.54 -3.83 -18.87
C ILE A 277 8.42 -5.34 -18.64
N PHE A 278 7.56 -6.01 -19.42
CA PHE A 278 7.38 -7.45 -19.32
C PHE A 278 8.66 -8.25 -19.62
N LEU A 279 9.46 -7.82 -20.60
CA LEU A 279 10.75 -8.44 -20.90
C LEU A 279 11.75 -8.23 -19.77
N ALA A 280 11.80 -7.03 -19.17
CA ALA A 280 12.65 -6.75 -18.01
C ALA A 280 12.26 -7.62 -16.81
N TRP A 281 10.97 -7.79 -16.53
CA TRP A 281 10.48 -8.71 -15.50
C TRP A 281 10.95 -10.15 -15.75
N LYS A 282 10.79 -10.67 -16.99
CA LYS A 282 11.23 -12.02 -17.35
C LYS A 282 12.74 -12.23 -17.17
N GLN A 283 13.55 -11.23 -17.50
CA GLN A 283 15.00 -11.31 -17.37
C GLN A 283 15.46 -11.40 -15.91
N ARG A 284 14.67 -10.88 -14.97
CA ARG A 284 14.98 -10.92 -13.52
C ARG A 284 14.49 -12.20 -12.84
N GLN A 285 13.59 -12.96 -13.46
CA GLN A 285 13.15 -14.21 -12.88
C GLN A 285 14.34 -15.17 -12.76
N PRO A 286 14.57 -15.78 -11.58
CA PRO A 286 15.62 -16.78 -11.46
C PRO A 286 15.35 -17.88 -12.49
N ILE A 287 16.38 -18.25 -13.25
CA ILE A 287 16.28 -19.43 -14.13
C ILE A 287 16.09 -20.61 -13.19
N SER A 288 14.86 -21.10 -13.04
CA SER A 288 14.59 -22.37 -12.39
C SER A 288 15.40 -23.44 -13.12
N ARG A 289 16.52 -23.85 -12.53
CA ARG A 289 17.31 -25.01 -12.93
C ARG A 289 16.83 -26.23 -12.18
#